data_AF-A0A971ZKA9-F1
#
_entry.id   AF-A0A971ZKA9-F1
#
_cell.length_a   1.000
_cell.length_b   1.000
_cell.length_c   1.000
_cell.angle_alpha   90.00
_cell.angle_beta   90.00
_cell.angle_gamma   90.00
#
_symmetry.space_group_name_H-M   'P 1'
#
loop_
_entity.id
_entity.type
_entity.pdbx_description
1 polymer ?
#
loop_
_entity_poly.entity_id
_entity_poly.type
_entity_poly.pdbx_seq_one_letter_code
_entity_poly.pdbx_strand_id
1 'polypeptide(L)'
;LERAQRFLEEKGFDNMEVNYHQKYNGGVLFNFALTEEDVTIYPDLVKVKVALDNGEIIGFDATAYYTSHQERDIPEPTLSLEEARAKLRDGFEVNSERLAIIPKGKKEILCYEFKGTYMGDEFIIYVNADNGREEDILQLVIDENGTLTF
;
A
#
# COMPACT_ATOMS: atom_id res chain seq x y z
N LEU A 1 -7.68 10.82 -10.43
CA LEU A 1 -8.00 9.49 -9.87
C LEU A 1 -8.87 8.69 -10.83
N GLU A 2 -10.12 9.11 -11.08
CA GLU A 2 -11.06 8.37 -11.96
C GLU A 2 -10.49 7.98 -13.33
N ARG A 3 -9.74 8.87 -13.98
CA ARG A 3 -9.09 8.56 -15.27
C ARG A 3 -8.03 7.46 -15.17
N ALA A 4 -7.27 7.44 -14.07
CA ALA A 4 -6.27 6.40 -13.84
C ALA A 4 -6.93 5.05 -13.53
N GLN A 5 -7.98 5.03 -12.70
CA GLN A 5 -8.75 3.82 -12.40
C GLN A 5 -9.35 3.21 -13.67
N ARG A 6 -10.05 4.03 -14.47
CA ARG A 6 -10.62 3.57 -15.75
C ARG A 6 -9.56 3.02 -16.71
N PHE A 7 -8.41 3.68 -16.79
CA PHE A 7 -7.31 3.21 -17.61
C PHE A 7 -6.80 1.82 -17.17
N LEU A 8 -6.79 1.54 -15.86
CA LEU A 8 -6.43 0.23 -15.32
C LEU A 8 -7.49 -0.83 -15.63
N GLU A 9 -8.77 -0.51 -15.41
CA GLU A 9 -9.90 -1.40 -15.73
C GLU A 9 -9.90 -1.78 -17.22
N GLU A 10 -9.74 -0.80 -18.12
CA GLU A 10 -9.65 -1.04 -19.58
C GLU A 10 -8.46 -1.92 -19.99
N LYS A 11 -7.42 -1.99 -19.15
CA LYS A 11 -6.23 -2.80 -19.35
C LYS A 11 -6.31 -4.18 -18.69
N GLY A 12 -7.40 -4.47 -17.97
CA GLY A 12 -7.61 -5.73 -17.26
C GLY A 12 -6.90 -5.81 -15.91
N PHE A 13 -6.60 -4.67 -15.28
CA PHE A 13 -6.15 -4.61 -13.89
C PHE A 13 -7.35 -4.35 -12.99
N ASP A 14 -8.01 -5.41 -12.59
CA ASP A 14 -9.16 -5.35 -11.69
C ASP A 14 -8.71 -5.22 -10.22
N ASN A 15 -9.61 -4.77 -9.35
CA ASN A 15 -9.41 -4.67 -7.90
C ASN A 15 -8.18 -3.84 -7.46
N MET A 16 -7.89 -2.77 -8.20
CA MET A 16 -6.79 -1.87 -7.92
C MET A 16 -7.19 -0.71 -7.00
N GLU A 17 -6.59 -0.64 -5.82
CA GLU A 17 -6.82 0.44 -4.85
C GLU A 17 -5.65 1.43 -4.83
N VAL A 18 -5.95 2.73 -4.77
CA VAL A 18 -4.92 3.74 -4.58
C VAL A 18 -4.42 3.73 -3.15
N ASN A 19 -3.12 3.58 -3.01
CA ASN A 19 -2.46 3.62 -1.72
C ASN A 19 -1.78 4.98 -1.46
N TYR A 20 -1.09 5.52 -2.47
CA TYR A 20 -0.43 6.83 -2.40
C TYR A 20 -0.59 7.60 -3.69
N HIS A 21 -0.53 8.92 -3.60
CA HIS A 21 -0.38 9.77 -4.77
C HIS A 21 0.63 10.89 -4.51
N GLN A 22 1.31 11.31 -5.58
CA GLN A 22 2.27 12.40 -5.55
C GLN A 22 2.05 13.31 -6.76
N LYS A 23 1.91 14.61 -6.51
CA LYS A 23 1.90 15.67 -7.51
C LYS A 23 3.33 16.11 -7.78
N TYR A 24 3.80 15.95 -9.00
CA TYR A 24 5.11 16.50 -9.40
C TYR A 24 5.19 16.69 -10.92
N ASN A 25 5.94 17.71 -11.35
CA ASN A 25 6.17 18.05 -12.77
C ASN A 25 4.87 18.11 -13.60
N GLY A 26 3.86 18.83 -13.10
CA GLY A 26 2.60 19.03 -13.83
C GLY A 26 1.69 17.80 -13.94
N GLY A 27 1.96 16.73 -13.19
CA GLY A 27 1.10 15.54 -13.15
C GLY A 27 0.94 14.97 -11.75
N VAL A 28 -0.01 14.05 -11.60
CA VAL A 28 -0.23 13.24 -10.39
C VAL A 28 0.13 11.80 -10.70
N LEU A 29 1.11 11.26 -9.98
CA LEU A 29 1.43 9.84 -9.97
C LEU A 29 0.58 9.16 -8.90
N PHE A 30 -0.23 8.19 -9.29
CA PHE A 30 -0.99 7.31 -8.40
C PHE A 30 -0.26 5.97 -8.30
N ASN A 31 -0.07 5.48 -7.08
CA ASN A 31 0.40 4.13 -6.80
C ASN A 31 -0.82 3.28 -6.41
N PHE A 32 -1.11 2.28 -7.23
CA PHE A 32 -2.15 1.30 -7.01
C PHE A 32 -1.55 0.01 -6.49
N ALA A 33 -2.24 -0.64 -5.56
CA ALA A 33 -1.98 -2.00 -5.13
C ALA A 33 -3.20 -2.86 -5.43
N LEU A 34 -2.97 -4.10 -5.86
CA LEU A 34 -4.03 -5.09 -5.95
C LEU A 34 -4.63 -5.34 -4.56
N THR A 35 -5.95 -5.51 -4.50
CA THR A 35 -6.65 -5.99 -3.31
C THR A 35 -7.36 -7.29 -3.64
N GLU A 36 -7.14 -8.30 -2.82
CA GLU A 36 -7.69 -9.64 -2.97
C GLU A 36 -8.17 -10.12 -1.60
N GLU A 37 -9.42 -10.57 -1.49
CA GLU A 37 -10.02 -11.02 -0.22
C GLU A 37 -9.88 -10.01 0.94
N ASP A 38 -10.08 -8.72 0.65
CA ASP A 38 -9.89 -7.60 1.59
C ASP A 38 -8.44 -7.43 2.11
N VAL A 39 -7.45 -8.03 1.43
CA VAL A 39 -6.02 -7.92 1.71
C VAL A 39 -5.31 -7.11 0.63
N THR A 40 -4.57 -6.08 1.03
CA THR A 40 -3.75 -5.29 0.10
C THR A 40 -2.44 -6.02 -0.25
N ILE A 41 -2.16 -6.22 -1.54
CA ILE A 41 -1.02 -7.00 -2.04
C ILE A 41 0.06 -6.05 -2.60
N TYR A 42 1.01 -5.66 -1.74
CA TYR A 42 2.11 -4.74 -2.12
C TYR A 42 3.14 -5.28 -3.12
N PRO A 43 3.30 -6.59 -3.34
CA PRO A 43 4.07 -7.08 -4.48
C PRO A 43 3.44 -6.69 -5.83
N ASP A 44 2.12 -6.53 -5.88
CA ASP A 44 1.32 -6.36 -7.10
C ASP A 44 0.97 -4.89 -7.33
N LEU A 45 2.01 -4.06 -7.46
CA LEU A 45 1.86 -2.62 -7.66
C LEU A 45 1.76 -2.22 -9.13
N VAL A 46 0.91 -1.24 -9.38
CA VAL A 46 0.82 -0.53 -10.65
C VAL A 46 0.84 0.97 -10.43
N LYS A 47 1.60 1.70 -11.23
CA LYS A 47 1.71 3.16 -11.13
C LYS A 47 1.14 3.81 -12.39
N VAL A 48 0.34 4.85 -12.21
CA VAL A 48 -0.24 5.62 -13.32
C VAL A 48 -0.01 7.10 -13.08
N LYS A 49 0.61 7.78 -14.05
CA LYS A 49 0.79 9.23 -14.01
C LYS A 49 -0.23 9.91 -14.92
N VAL A 50 -0.95 10.89 -14.37
CA VAL A 50 -2.00 11.65 -15.05
C VAL A 50 -1.59 13.12 -15.12
N ALA A 51 -1.71 13.77 -16.27
CA ALA A 51 -1.44 15.19 -16.43
C ALA A 51 -2.51 16.04 -15.71
N LEU A 52 -2.09 17.13 -15.06
CA LEU A 52 -2.99 18.00 -14.28
C LEU A 52 -3.82 18.96 -15.14
N ASP A 53 -3.34 19.28 -16.35
CA ASP A 53 -3.95 20.27 -17.25
C ASP A 53 -5.12 19.68 -18.06
N ASN A 54 -4.96 18.48 -18.61
CA ASN A 54 -5.92 17.86 -19.53
C ASN A 54 -6.39 16.46 -19.08
N GLY A 55 -5.79 15.91 -18.02
CA GLY A 55 -6.11 14.58 -17.50
C GLY A 55 -5.63 13.41 -18.36
N GLU A 56 -4.71 13.62 -19.31
CA GLU A 56 -4.16 12.53 -20.12
C GLU A 56 -3.28 11.59 -19.27
N ILE A 57 -3.24 10.32 -19.66
CA ILE A 57 -2.30 9.36 -19.08
C ILE A 57 -0.92 9.60 -19.70
N ILE A 58 0.01 10.08 -18.90
CA ILE A 58 1.37 10.45 -19.31
C ILE A 58 2.45 9.50 -18.77
N GLY A 59 2.05 8.49 -18.00
CA GLY A 59 2.95 7.45 -17.52
C GLY A 59 2.17 6.24 -17.00
N PHE A 60 2.75 5.06 -17.21
CA PHE A 60 2.23 3.80 -16.75
C PHE A 60 3.39 2.84 -16.49
N ASP A 61 3.42 2.24 -15.30
CA ASP A 61 4.41 1.25 -14.90
C ASP A 61 3.71 0.12 -14.14
N ALA A 62 3.62 -1.04 -14.77
CA ALA A 62 3.09 -2.28 -14.19
C ALA A 62 4.19 -3.35 -14.04
N THR A 63 5.46 -2.94 -13.99
CA THR A 63 6.59 -3.89 -13.91
C THR A 63 6.47 -4.77 -12.67
N ALA A 64 6.20 -4.17 -11.50
CA ALA A 64 6.06 -4.91 -10.24
C ALA A 64 4.93 -5.94 -10.29
N TYR A 65 3.76 -5.54 -10.81
CA TYR A 65 2.65 -6.47 -11.07
C TYR A 65 3.08 -7.61 -11.99
N TYR A 66 3.62 -7.34 -13.18
CA TYR A 66 3.97 -8.41 -14.11
C TYR A 66 5.08 -9.36 -13.63
N THR A 67 5.96 -8.90 -12.74
CA THR A 67 7.04 -9.74 -12.21
C THR A 67 6.66 -10.51 -10.95
N SER A 68 5.62 -10.09 -10.24
CA SER A 68 5.29 -10.63 -8.90
C SER A 68 3.90 -11.26 -8.84
N HIS A 69 2.97 -10.82 -9.69
CA HIS A 69 1.58 -11.27 -9.65
C HIS A 69 1.49 -12.77 -9.95
N GLN A 70 0.80 -13.47 -9.07
CA GLN A 70 0.56 -14.89 -9.10
C GLN A 70 -0.73 -15.18 -8.32
N GLU A 71 -1.32 -16.34 -8.58
CA GLU A 71 -2.39 -16.86 -7.73
C GLU A 71 -1.85 -17.10 -6.32
N ARG A 72 -2.58 -16.63 -5.30
CA ARG A 72 -2.18 -16.73 -3.89
C ARG A 72 -3.24 -17.48 -3.10
N ASP A 73 -2.76 -18.35 -2.22
CA ASP A 73 -3.57 -18.91 -1.15
C ASP A 73 -3.30 -18.05 0.09
N ILE A 74 -4.20 -17.11 0.37
CA ILE A 74 -4.03 -16.14 1.46
C ILE A 74 -4.51 -16.80 2.76
N PRO A 75 -3.61 -17.10 3.71
CA PRO A 75 -4.02 -17.75 4.95
C PRO A 75 -4.82 -16.80 5.83
N GLU A 76 -5.75 -17.35 6.62
CA GLU A 76 -6.36 -16.57 7.70
C GLU A 76 -5.28 -16.16 8.73
N PRO A 77 -5.35 -14.92 9.26
CA PRO A 77 -4.41 -14.48 10.29
C PRO A 77 -4.58 -15.32 11.57
N THR A 78 -3.47 -15.77 12.15
CA THR A 78 -3.50 -16.55 13.40
C THR A 78 -3.73 -15.65 14.62
N LEU A 79 -3.21 -14.43 14.58
CA LEU A 79 -3.48 -13.41 15.58
C LEU A 79 -4.72 -12.62 15.20
N SER A 80 -5.49 -12.23 16.21
CA SER A 80 -6.51 -11.20 16.04
C SER A 80 -5.90 -9.82 15.80
N LEU A 81 -6.69 -8.92 15.20
CA LEU A 81 -6.33 -7.52 15.04
C LEU A 81 -5.99 -6.85 16.39
N GLU A 82 -6.72 -7.19 17.46
CA GLU A 82 -6.46 -6.65 18.80
C GLU A 82 -5.11 -7.11 19.37
N GLU A 83 -4.77 -8.40 19.19
CA GLU A 83 -3.47 -8.94 19.62
C GLU A 83 -2.31 -8.34 18.85
N ALA A 84 -2.47 -8.13 17.53
CA ALA A 84 -1.47 -7.45 16.71
C ALA A 84 -1.33 -5.97 17.09
N ARG A 85 -2.44 -5.27 17.34
CA ARG A 85 -2.45 -3.87 17.77
C ARG A 85 -1.78 -3.68 19.13
N ALA A 86 -1.91 -4.65 20.04
CA ALA A 86 -1.22 -4.65 21.32
C ALA A 86 0.31 -4.82 21.21
N LYS A 87 0.85 -5.17 20.02
CA LYS A 87 2.30 -5.18 19.76
C LYS A 87 2.87 -3.82 19.41
N LEU A 88 2.02 -2.85 19.08
CA LEU A 88 2.46 -1.50 18.75
C LEU A 88 3.07 -0.81 19.98
N ARG A 89 3.92 0.17 19.72
CA ARG A 89 4.56 0.95 20.78
C ARG A 89 3.53 1.76 21.56
N ASP A 90 3.72 1.84 22.87
CA ASP A 90 2.91 2.72 23.73
C ASP A 90 2.93 4.17 23.22
N GLY A 91 1.74 4.75 23.07
CA GLY A 91 1.55 6.10 22.54
C GLY A 91 1.49 6.19 21.01
N PHE A 92 1.49 5.06 20.29
CA PHE A 92 1.19 5.05 18.86
C PHE A 92 -0.31 5.24 18.63
N GLU A 93 -0.69 6.31 17.94
CA GLU A 93 -2.07 6.65 17.64
C GLU A 93 -2.44 6.07 16.27
N VAL A 94 -3.14 4.93 16.25
CA VAL A 94 -3.58 4.27 15.02
C VAL A 94 -4.72 5.06 14.37
N ASN A 95 -4.53 5.42 13.10
CA ASN A 95 -5.51 6.12 12.26
C ASN A 95 -6.25 5.17 11.32
N SER A 96 -5.56 4.14 10.80
CA SER A 96 -6.16 3.11 9.98
C SER A 96 -5.44 1.78 10.16
N GLU A 97 -6.18 0.70 9.96
CA GLU A 97 -5.70 -0.67 10.08
C GLU A 97 -6.28 -1.52 8.94
N ARG A 98 -5.49 -2.44 8.40
CA ARG A 98 -5.92 -3.40 7.36
C ARG A 98 -5.00 -4.62 7.33
N LEU A 99 -5.41 -5.67 6.63
CA LEU A 99 -4.51 -6.76 6.25
C LEU A 99 -3.74 -6.38 4.98
N ALA A 100 -2.47 -6.75 4.95
CA ALA A 100 -1.60 -6.52 3.81
C ALA A 100 -0.56 -7.64 3.66
N ILE A 101 -0.24 -8.00 2.42
CA ILE A 101 0.92 -8.81 2.09
C ILE A 101 2.06 -7.87 1.68
N ILE A 102 3.20 -7.98 2.36
CA ILE A 102 4.42 -7.25 2.02
C ILE A 102 5.53 -8.17 1.51
N PRO A 103 6.35 -7.71 0.55
CA PRO A 103 7.53 -8.45 0.11
C PRO A 103 8.67 -8.32 1.13
N LYS A 104 9.22 -9.45 1.60
CA LYS A 104 10.49 -9.53 2.34
C LYS A 104 11.49 -10.36 1.55
N GLY A 105 12.19 -9.69 0.63
CA GLY A 105 13.11 -10.34 -0.30
C GLY A 105 12.35 -11.18 -1.32
N LYS A 106 12.53 -12.51 -1.28
CA LYS A 106 11.79 -13.46 -2.13
C LYS A 106 10.55 -14.05 -1.47
N LYS A 107 10.27 -13.66 -0.22
CA LYS A 107 9.11 -14.14 0.54
C LYS A 107 8.06 -13.05 0.60
N GLU A 108 6.82 -13.48 0.75
CA GLU A 108 5.67 -12.63 1.04
C GLU A 108 5.22 -12.94 2.47
N ILE A 109 4.84 -11.90 3.22
CA ILE A 109 4.39 -12.04 4.61
C ILE A 109 3.06 -11.33 4.78
N LEU A 110 2.05 -12.05 5.27
CA LEU A 110 0.78 -11.48 5.69
C LEU A 110 0.98 -10.72 7.01
N CYS A 111 0.60 -9.46 7.00
CA CYS A 111 0.75 -8.53 8.11
C CYS A 111 -0.56 -7.78 8.36
N TYR A 112 -0.76 -7.38 9.60
CA TYR A 112 -1.59 -6.23 9.91
C TYR A 112 -0.77 -4.97 9.65
N GLU A 113 -1.27 -4.12 8.75
CA GLU A 113 -0.75 -2.79 8.52
C GLU A 113 -1.46 -1.80 9.45
N PHE A 114 -0.69 -1.11 10.28
CA PHE A 114 -1.16 -0.02 11.12
C PHE A 114 -0.56 1.29 10.64
N LYS A 115 -1.38 2.18 10.10
CA LYS A 115 -0.98 3.55 9.82
C LYS A 115 -1.42 4.46 10.96
N GLY A 116 -0.53 5.31 11.42
CA GLY A 116 -0.78 6.15 12.58
C GLY A 116 0.29 7.20 12.82
N THR A 117 0.23 7.83 13.98
CA THR A 117 1.19 8.86 14.38
C THR A 117 1.92 8.50 15.66
N TYR A 118 3.16 8.96 15.77
CA TYR A 118 3.96 8.85 16.98
C TYR A 118 4.85 10.07 17.14
N MET A 119 4.74 10.75 18.28
CA MET A 119 5.50 11.97 18.59
C MET A 119 5.40 13.09 17.53
N GLY A 120 4.29 13.15 16.79
CA GLY A 120 4.02 14.15 15.75
C GLY A 120 4.41 13.72 14.33
N ASP A 121 5.07 12.57 14.17
CA ASP A 121 5.42 12.01 12.86
C ASP A 121 4.44 10.91 12.45
N GLU A 122 4.21 10.74 11.14
CA GLU A 122 3.36 9.68 10.58
C GLU A 122 4.19 8.43 10.24
N PHE A 123 3.65 7.26 10.55
CA PHE A 123 4.29 5.97 10.25
C PHE A 123 3.29 4.93 9.76
N ILE A 124 3.84 3.89 9.14
CA ILE A 124 3.16 2.63 8.86
C ILE A 124 3.99 1.52 9.50
N ILE A 125 3.33 0.71 10.31
CA ILE A 125 3.94 -0.42 11.01
C ILE A 125 3.27 -1.69 10.49
N TYR A 126 4.07 -2.64 10.01
CA TYR A 126 3.62 -3.94 9.57
C TYR A 126 3.92 -4.97 10.65
N VAL A 127 2.87 -5.54 11.24
CA VAL A 127 2.96 -6.58 12.26
C VAL A 127 2.56 -7.91 11.65
N ASN A 128 3.46 -8.90 11.69
CA ASN A 128 3.23 -10.25 11.18
C ASN A 128 1.93 -10.85 11.77
N ALA A 129 1.01 -11.26 10.91
CA ALA A 129 -0.31 -11.74 11.33
C ALA A 129 -0.30 -13.15 11.93
N ASP A 130 0.82 -13.87 11.83
CA ASP A 130 1.01 -15.21 12.42
C ASP A 130 1.64 -15.13 13.83
N ASN A 131 2.70 -14.35 14.00
CA ASN A 131 3.52 -14.37 15.21
C ASN A 131 3.64 -13.01 15.94
N GLY A 132 3.11 -11.93 15.37
CA GLY A 132 3.06 -10.61 16.01
C GLY A 132 4.39 -9.87 16.01
N ARG A 133 5.39 -10.37 15.26
CA ARG A 133 6.66 -9.67 15.07
C ARG A 133 6.46 -8.49 14.13
N GLU A 134 7.06 -7.36 14.47
CA GLU A 134 7.18 -6.25 13.54
C GLU A 134 8.07 -6.65 12.35
N GLU A 135 7.51 -6.62 11.14
CA GLU A 135 8.22 -6.96 9.91
C GLU A 135 8.80 -5.72 9.26
N ASP A 136 8.13 -4.57 9.30
CA ASP A 136 8.62 -3.32 8.74
C ASP A 136 8.03 -2.10 9.44
N ILE A 137 8.77 -0.98 9.42
CA ILE A 137 8.29 0.34 9.81
C ILE A 137 8.70 1.32 8.70
N LEU A 138 7.75 2.07 8.18
CA LEU A 138 7.98 3.13 7.22
C LEU A 138 7.61 4.47 7.83
N GLN A 139 8.49 5.47 7.70
CA GLN A 139 8.14 6.84 8.05
C GLN A 139 7.52 7.53 6.83
N LEU A 140 6.36 8.16 7.04
CA LEU A 140 5.68 8.95 6.01
C LEU A 140 6.10 10.41 6.12
N VAL A 141 6.73 10.92 5.06
CA VAL A 141 7.02 12.34 4.90
C VAL A 141 5.99 12.90 3.94
N ILE A 142 5.09 13.71 4.46
CA ILE A 142 4.06 14.37 3.67
C ILE A 142 4.51 15.82 3.44
N ASP A 143 4.63 16.20 2.17
CA ASP A 143 4.89 17.58 1.77
C ASP A 143 3.76 18.11 0.86
N GLU A 144 3.91 19.34 0.38
CA GLU A 144 2.95 19.97 -0.54
C GLU A 144 2.77 19.21 -1.87
N ASN A 145 3.70 18.31 -2.19
CA ASN A 145 3.75 17.52 -3.40
C ASN A 145 3.24 16.09 -3.20
N GLY A 146 3.01 15.60 -1.97
CA GLY A 146 2.38 14.31 -1.69
C GLY A 146 3.10 13.51 -0.59
N THR A 147 2.96 12.19 -0.62
CA THR A 147 3.55 11.30 0.39
C THR A 147 4.79 10.59 -0.13
N LEU A 148 5.89 10.70 0.62
CA LEU A 148 7.11 9.92 0.47
C LEU A 148 7.22 8.93 1.63
N THR A 149 7.69 7.71 1.36
CA THR A 149 7.93 6.67 2.37
C THR A 149 9.43 6.38 2.45
N PHE A 150 9.99 6.35 3.65
CA PHE A 150 11.41 6.05 3.91
C PHE A 150 11.57 4.85 4.84
#